data_AF-A0AAV7YEE0-F1
#
_entry.id   AF-A0AAV7YEE0-F1
#
_cell.length_a   1.000
_cell.length_b   1.000
_cell.length_c   1.000
_cell.angle_alpha   90.00
_cell.angle_beta   90.00
_cell.angle_gamma   90.00
#
_symmetry.space_group_name_H-M   'P 1'
#
loop_
_entity.id
_entity.type
_entity.pdbx_description
1 polymer ?
#
loop_
_entity_poly.entity_id
_entity_poly.type
_entity_poly.pdbx_seq_one_letter_code
_entity_poly.pdbx_strand_id
1 'polypeptide(L)'
;MNTNEQVRVLYVLGSGGHTPEMLKLLETLFIGEERNYQISFVIASSDKTSQHKVKAFSKKIKEKFGIDAIQIYLVPRSRKVGQSYFSSIFKTLYASFFSFKIVVLENPKLILCNGPGTCVPIALAAFLLRIIAIKFIDVIYIESIARVKRLSLSGRILYPIADRFIVQWESLTSKYKKVEYIGRLI
;
A
#
# COMPACT_ATOMS: atom_id res chain seq x y z
N MET A 1 -23.46 -13.67 4.57
CA MET A 1 -22.22 -13.41 3.80
C MET A 1 -21.41 -14.69 3.84
N ASN A 2 -20.96 -15.21 2.69
CA ASN A 2 -20.26 -16.49 2.60
C ASN A 2 -18.90 -16.37 3.31
N THR A 3 -18.74 -17.05 4.45
CA THR A 3 -17.54 -16.98 5.32
C THR A 3 -16.30 -17.65 4.73
N ASN A 4 -16.41 -18.27 3.54
CA ASN A 4 -15.33 -18.97 2.84
C ASN A 4 -14.61 -18.14 1.77
N GLU A 5 -15.02 -16.90 1.49
CA GLU A 5 -14.39 -16.13 0.42
C GLU A 5 -13.07 -15.50 0.86
N GLN A 6 -11.97 -15.94 0.25
CA GLN A 6 -10.64 -15.42 0.55
C GLN A 6 -10.50 -13.95 0.13
N VAL A 7 -10.19 -13.07 1.08
CA VAL A 7 -10.00 -11.64 0.83
C VAL A 7 -8.54 -11.38 0.47
N ARG A 8 -8.29 -11.05 -0.80
CA ARG A 8 -6.97 -10.69 -1.31
C ARG A 8 -6.62 -9.25 -0.98
N VAL A 9 -5.54 -9.05 -0.23
CA VAL A 9 -5.07 -7.73 0.22
C VAL A 9 -3.67 -7.47 -0.32
N LEU A 10 -3.51 -6.37 -1.03
CA LEU A 10 -2.25 -5.94 -1.62
C LEU A 10 -1.65 -4.78 -0.82
N TYR A 11 -0.50 -5.03 -0.19
CA TYR A 11 0.24 -4.05 0.61
C TYR A 11 1.33 -3.40 -0.24
N VAL A 12 1.24 -2.09 -0.48
CA VAL A 12 2.28 -1.33 -1.18
C VAL A 12 3.23 -0.72 -0.17
N LEU A 13 4.47 -1.21 -0.15
CA LEU A 13 5.47 -0.84 0.84
C LEU A 13 6.40 0.27 0.37
N GLY A 14 6.71 1.18 1.28
CA GLY A 14 7.68 2.26 1.10
C GLY A 14 9.03 1.99 1.74
N SER A 15 10.09 2.47 1.09
CA SER A 15 11.44 2.39 1.64
C SER A 15 11.62 3.15 2.95
N GLY A 16 12.51 2.67 3.81
CA GLY A 16 12.84 3.35 5.07
C GLY A 16 11.87 3.00 6.21
N GLY A 17 11.32 4.04 6.86
CA GLY A 17 10.40 3.90 7.99
C GLY A 17 9.03 3.32 7.62
N HIS A 18 8.56 3.55 6.39
CA HIS A 18 7.23 3.13 5.93
C HIS A 18 7.00 1.61 5.97
N THR A 19 7.98 0.79 5.57
CA THR A 19 7.86 -0.68 5.62
C THR A 19 7.62 -1.20 7.04
N PRO A 20 8.45 -0.85 8.05
CA PRO A 20 8.16 -1.17 9.45
C PRO A 20 6.75 -0.76 9.92
N GLU A 21 6.29 0.44 9.56
CA GLU A 21 4.95 0.90 9.93
C GLU A 21 3.86 -0.05 9.42
N MET A 22 3.92 -0.41 8.13
CA MET A 22 2.94 -1.29 7.50
C MET A 22 3.02 -2.73 8.02
N LEU A 23 4.24 -3.24 8.27
CA LEU A 23 4.41 -4.59 8.83
C LEU A 23 3.90 -4.67 10.26
N LYS A 24 4.06 -3.60 11.06
CA LYS A 24 3.52 -3.55 12.43
C LYS A 24 2.00 -3.54 12.43
N LEU A 25 1.39 -2.75 11.54
CA LEU A 25 -0.05 -2.74 11.34
C LEU A 25 -0.58 -4.11 10.89
N LEU A 26 0.14 -4.79 10.01
CA LEU A 26 -0.28 -6.11 9.55
C LEU A 26 -0.15 -7.17 10.65
N GLU A 27 0.87 -7.07 11.50
CA GLU A 27 1.03 -7.97 12.66
C GLU A 27 -0.18 -7.91 13.60
N THR A 28 -0.76 -6.74 13.85
CA THR A 28 -1.94 -6.61 14.72
C THR A 28 -3.20 -7.20 14.08
N LEU A 29 -3.32 -7.14 12.75
CA LEU A 29 -4.43 -7.74 12.02
C LEU A 29 -4.42 -9.27 12.05
N PHE A 30 -3.23 -9.90 12.05
CA PHE A 30 -3.12 -11.37 12.15
C PHE A 30 -3.38 -11.91 13.56
N ILE A 31 -3.42 -11.05 14.58
CA ILE A 31 -3.67 -11.45 15.96
C ILE A 31 -5.18 -11.52 16.27
N GLY A 32 -6.04 -10.90 15.45
CA GLY A 32 -7.48 -10.84 15.66
C GLY A 32 -8.26 -11.47 14.50
N GLU A 33 -8.94 -12.58 14.82
CA GLU A 33 -9.95 -13.30 14.02
C GLU A 33 -9.47 -14.25 12.90
N GLU A 34 -10.21 -15.37 12.77
CA GLU A 34 -10.15 -16.37 11.69
C GLU A 34 -10.61 -15.80 10.35
N ARG A 35 -9.88 -14.81 9.83
CA ARG A 35 -10.19 -14.21 8.53
C ARG A 35 -9.31 -14.84 7.45
N ASN A 36 -9.95 -15.37 6.42
CA ASN A 36 -9.30 -15.96 5.25
C ASN A 36 -8.67 -14.87 4.37
N TYR A 37 -7.54 -14.30 4.80
CA TYR A 37 -6.80 -13.29 4.05
C TYR A 37 -5.69 -13.93 3.20
N GLN A 38 -5.58 -13.49 1.94
CA GLN A 38 -4.40 -13.72 1.12
C GLN A 38 -3.64 -12.41 0.99
N ILE A 39 -2.38 -12.39 1.38
CA ILE A 39 -1.59 -11.16 1.48
C ILE A 39 -0.44 -11.17 0.49
N SER A 40 -0.37 -10.10 -0.28
CA SER A 40 0.67 -9.86 -1.26
C SER A 40 1.31 -8.50 -1.03
N PHE A 41 2.60 -8.38 -1.30
CA PHE A 41 3.36 -7.15 -1.13
C PHE A 41 3.84 -6.61 -2.47
N VAL A 42 3.77 -5.30 -2.64
CA VAL A 42 4.43 -4.57 -3.72
C VAL A 42 5.59 -3.79 -3.15
N ILE A 43 6.79 -4.02 -3.66
CA ILE A 43 8.02 -3.37 -3.20
C ILE A 43 8.75 -2.76 -4.40
N ALA A 44 9.38 -1.61 -4.21
CA ALA A 44 10.26 -1.08 -5.24
C ALA A 44 11.46 -2.03 -5.47
N SER A 45 11.80 -2.34 -6.72
CA SER A 45 12.87 -3.29 -7.07
C SER A 45 14.24 -2.90 -6.50
N SER A 46 14.49 -1.60 -6.32
CA SER A 46 15.72 -1.06 -5.72
C SER A 46 15.77 -1.16 -4.19
N ASP A 47 14.66 -1.50 -3.52
CA ASP A 47 14.55 -1.49 -2.07
C ASP A 47 14.78 -2.88 -1.48
N LYS A 48 16.06 -3.28 -1.43
CA LYS A 48 16.48 -4.56 -0.86
C LYS A 48 16.14 -4.65 0.63
N THR A 49 16.25 -3.55 1.37
CA THR A 49 15.98 -3.50 2.81
C THR A 49 14.54 -3.89 3.12
N SER A 50 13.56 -3.34 2.39
CA SER A 50 12.15 -3.74 2.56
C SER A 50 11.91 -5.19 2.17
N GLN A 51 12.55 -5.68 1.10
CA GLN A 51 12.46 -7.11 0.73
C GLN A 51 12.95 -8.03 1.85
N HIS A 52 14.09 -7.70 2.49
CA HIS A 52 14.60 -8.47 3.63
C HIS A 52 13.63 -8.44 4.83
N LYS A 53 13.06 -7.27 5.14
CA LYS A 53 12.07 -7.13 6.22
C LYS A 53 10.81 -7.95 5.96
N VAL A 54 10.28 -7.94 4.73
CA VAL A 54 9.12 -8.76 4.36
C VAL A 54 9.44 -10.23 4.45
N LYS A 55 10.60 -10.69 3.95
CA LYS A 55 10.99 -12.11 4.07
C LYS A 55 11.10 -12.57 5.53
N ALA A 56 11.70 -11.75 6.38
CA ALA A 56 11.77 -12.04 7.81
C ALA A 56 10.39 -12.07 8.46
N PHE A 57 9.52 -11.13 8.10
CA PHE A 57 8.13 -11.09 8.55
C PHE A 57 7.34 -12.33 8.08
N SER A 58 7.47 -12.73 6.81
CA SER A 58 6.83 -13.92 6.27
C SER A 58 7.24 -15.19 7.02
N LYS A 59 8.54 -15.33 7.32
CA LYS A 59 9.02 -16.46 8.13
C LYS A 59 8.40 -16.45 9.52
N LYS A 60 8.38 -15.30 10.19
CA LYS A 60 7.76 -15.14 11.52
C LYS A 60 6.27 -15.48 11.52
N ILE A 61 5.53 -15.04 10.51
CA ILE A 61 4.10 -15.30 10.37
C ILE A 61 3.83 -16.78 10.08
N LYS A 62 4.66 -17.42 9.23
CA LYS A 62 4.59 -18.86 8.99
C LYS A 62 4.80 -19.66 10.29
N GLU A 63 5.82 -19.31 11.06
CA GLU A 63 6.13 -20.00 12.33
C GLU A 63 5.04 -19.82 13.38
N LYS A 64 4.48 -18.61 13.49
CA LYS A 64 3.50 -18.28 14.54
C LYS A 64 2.06 -18.68 14.19
N PHE A 65 1.69 -18.60 12.91
CA PHE A 65 0.30 -18.75 12.46
C PHE A 65 0.10 -19.81 11.37
N GLY A 66 1.16 -20.47 10.89
CA GLY A 66 1.07 -21.49 9.82
C GLY A 66 0.74 -20.92 8.44
N ILE A 67 0.81 -19.61 8.24
CA ILE A 67 0.44 -18.94 6.98
C ILE A 67 1.67 -18.88 6.07
N ASP A 68 1.62 -19.64 4.97
CA ASP A 68 2.74 -19.81 4.03
C ASP A 68 2.67 -18.87 2.80
N ALA A 69 1.48 -18.33 2.49
CA ALA A 69 1.19 -17.73 1.20
C ALA A 69 1.36 -16.20 1.17
N ILE A 70 2.59 -15.72 1.36
CA ILE A 70 2.93 -14.30 1.16
C ILE A 70 3.67 -14.10 -0.16
N GLN A 71 3.03 -13.47 -1.14
CA GLN A 71 3.65 -13.17 -2.44
C GLN A 71 4.31 -11.79 -2.43
N ILE A 72 5.41 -11.63 -3.17
CA ILE A 72 6.14 -10.36 -3.29
C ILE A 72 6.28 -9.99 -4.77
N TYR A 73 5.72 -8.86 -5.15
CA TYR A 73 5.84 -8.24 -6.47
C TYR A 73 6.84 -7.09 -6.42
N LEU A 74 7.75 -7.07 -7.39
CA LEU A 74 8.74 -6.01 -7.53
C LEU A 74 8.33 -5.04 -8.64
N VAL A 75 8.26 -3.75 -8.31
CA VAL A 75 7.92 -2.68 -9.25
C VAL A 75 9.13 -1.77 -9.46
N PRO A 76 9.48 -1.38 -10.70
CA PRO A 76 10.53 -0.41 -10.94
C PRO A 76 10.21 0.93 -10.25
N ARG A 77 11.21 1.56 -9.63
CA ARG A 77 11.00 2.81 -8.87
C ARG A 77 10.57 3.93 -9.81
N SER A 78 9.42 4.56 -9.55
CA SER A 78 8.87 5.65 -10.40
C SER A 78 9.77 6.91 -10.45
N ARG A 79 10.62 7.12 -9.43
CA ARG A 79 11.55 8.27 -9.34
C ARG A 79 12.77 7.94 -8.47
N LYS A 80 13.98 8.37 -8.86
CA LYS A 80 15.13 8.52 -7.92
C LYS A 80 15.13 9.94 -7.34
N VAL A 81 15.53 10.10 -6.08
CA VAL A 81 15.71 11.41 -5.44
C VAL A 81 16.69 12.24 -6.28
N GLY A 82 16.30 13.45 -6.69
CA GLY A 82 17.12 14.36 -7.51
C GLY A 82 16.91 14.31 -9.03
N GLN A 83 15.99 13.49 -9.56
CA GLN A 83 15.76 13.41 -11.02
C GLN A 83 14.92 14.56 -11.59
N SER A 84 15.27 14.99 -12.81
CA SER A 84 14.53 15.96 -13.61
C SER A 84 13.11 15.46 -13.94
N TYR A 85 12.13 16.37 -13.85
CA TYR A 85 10.70 16.11 -14.02
C TYR A 85 10.37 15.38 -15.34
N PHE A 86 11.07 15.69 -16.43
CA PHE A 86 10.80 15.10 -17.76
C PHE A 86 11.14 13.61 -17.83
N SER A 87 12.31 13.21 -17.35
CA SER A 87 12.71 11.78 -17.29
C SER A 87 11.90 10.97 -16.27
N SER A 88 11.28 11.65 -15.30
CA SER A 88 10.41 11.03 -14.29
C SER A 88 9.07 10.58 -14.90
N ILE A 89 8.60 11.22 -15.98
CA ILE A 89 7.33 10.88 -16.63
C ILE A 89 7.43 9.50 -17.31
N PHE A 90 8.46 9.26 -18.12
CA PHE A 90 8.65 7.97 -18.80
C PHE A 90 8.81 6.80 -17.84
N LYS A 91 9.55 6.98 -16.73
CA LYS A 91 9.69 5.95 -15.70
C LYS A 91 8.41 5.74 -14.89
N THR A 92 7.61 6.79 -14.70
CA THR A 92 6.30 6.68 -14.07
C THR A 92 5.32 5.93 -14.97
N LEU A 93 5.32 6.17 -16.28
CA LEU A 93 4.52 5.41 -17.25
C LEU A 93 4.91 3.94 -17.27
N TYR A 94 6.22 3.64 -17.32
CA TYR A 94 6.72 2.26 -17.25
C TYR A 94 6.30 1.58 -15.93
N ALA A 95 6.49 2.25 -14.79
CA ALA A 95 6.02 1.75 -13.50
C ALA A 95 4.50 1.57 -13.44
N SER A 96 3.73 2.42 -14.13
CA SER A 96 2.28 2.34 -14.21
C SER A 96 1.83 1.10 -14.99
N PHE A 97 2.49 0.76 -16.08
CA PHE A 97 2.20 -0.48 -16.83
C PHE A 97 2.42 -1.73 -15.97
N PHE A 98 3.55 -1.81 -15.28
CA PHE A 98 3.82 -2.92 -14.35
C PHE A 98 2.82 -2.96 -13.19
N SER A 99 2.50 -1.79 -12.62
CA SER A 99 1.51 -1.65 -11.55
C SER A 99 0.13 -2.13 -12.00
N PHE A 100 -0.30 -1.74 -13.19
CA PHE A 100 -1.56 -2.18 -13.78
C PHE A 100 -1.61 -3.69 -13.96
N LYS A 101 -0.55 -4.28 -14.53
CA LYS A 101 -0.43 -5.73 -14.69
C LYS A 101 -0.53 -6.47 -13.34
N ILE A 102 0.15 -5.97 -12.31
CA ILE A 102 0.09 -6.58 -10.96
C ILE A 102 -1.33 -6.50 -10.40
N VAL A 103 -1.98 -5.35 -10.47
CA VAL A 103 -3.35 -5.19 -9.92
C VAL A 103 -4.35 -6.10 -10.64
N VAL A 104 -4.25 -6.25 -11.96
CA VAL A 104 -5.12 -7.16 -12.73
C VAL A 104 -4.85 -8.62 -12.38
N LEU A 105 -3.58 -9.05 -12.36
CA LEU A 105 -3.21 -10.45 -12.12
C LEU A 105 -3.47 -10.90 -10.68
N GLU A 106 -3.07 -10.08 -9.70
CA GLU A 106 -3.28 -10.38 -8.30
C GLU A 106 -4.76 -10.34 -7.92
N ASN A 107 -5.52 -9.50 -8.64
CA ASN A 107 -6.95 -9.34 -8.47
C ASN A 107 -7.30 -9.02 -6.99
N PRO A 108 -6.70 -8.00 -6.35
CA PRO A 108 -6.95 -7.70 -4.94
C PRO A 108 -8.34 -7.13 -4.73
N LYS A 109 -8.94 -7.36 -3.56
CA LYS A 109 -10.15 -6.66 -3.11
C LYS A 109 -9.82 -5.35 -2.40
N LEU A 110 -8.67 -5.32 -1.73
CA LEU A 110 -8.20 -4.20 -0.94
C LEU A 110 -6.72 -3.90 -1.26
N ILE A 111 -6.38 -2.63 -1.42
CA ILE A 111 -5.03 -2.12 -1.53
C ILE A 111 -4.74 -1.21 -0.34
N LEU A 112 -3.67 -1.51 0.39
CA LEU A 112 -3.17 -0.71 1.49
C LEU A 112 -1.87 -0.01 1.07
N CYS A 113 -1.84 1.32 1.19
CA CYS A 113 -0.73 2.16 0.77
C CYS A 113 -0.23 3.03 1.92
N ASN A 114 1.09 3.14 2.11
CA ASN A 114 1.68 4.09 3.06
C ASN A 114 2.92 4.77 2.49
N GLY A 115 2.77 6.01 1.99
CA GLY A 115 3.87 6.97 1.85
C GLY A 115 4.62 7.12 0.51
N PRO A 116 5.16 6.07 -0.15
CA PRO A 116 6.09 6.25 -1.25
C PRO A 116 5.38 6.62 -2.56
N GLY A 117 6.15 7.18 -3.50
CA GLY A 117 5.68 7.39 -4.87
C GLY A 117 5.20 6.11 -5.57
N THR A 118 5.63 4.93 -5.14
CA THR A 118 5.18 3.62 -5.67
C THR A 118 3.69 3.36 -5.44
N CYS A 119 3.08 3.98 -4.41
CA CYS A 119 1.64 3.85 -4.16
C CYS A 119 0.81 4.52 -5.26
N VAL A 120 1.34 5.57 -5.89
CA VAL A 120 0.61 6.35 -6.90
C VAL A 120 0.20 5.50 -8.11
N PRO A 121 1.13 4.83 -8.84
CA PRO A 121 0.76 4.04 -10.01
C PRO A 121 -0.12 2.83 -9.66
N ILE A 122 0.04 2.22 -8.48
CA ILE A 122 -0.80 1.08 -8.05
C ILE A 122 -2.24 1.54 -7.76
N ALA A 123 -2.41 2.61 -6.99
CA ALA A 123 -3.73 3.14 -6.68
C ALA A 123 -4.43 3.72 -7.93
N LEU A 124 -3.68 4.36 -8.83
CA LEU A 124 -4.22 4.80 -10.12
C LEU A 124 -4.69 3.61 -10.98
N ALA A 125 -3.96 2.49 -11.01
CA ALA A 125 -4.42 1.30 -11.72
C ALA A 125 -5.75 0.77 -11.17
N ALA A 126 -5.91 0.71 -9.85
CA ALA A 126 -7.16 0.32 -9.21
C ALA A 126 -8.30 1.29 -9.54
N PHE A 127 -8.02 2.59 -9.50
CA PHE A 127 -8.99 3.63 -9.87
C PHE A 127 -9.43 3.54 -11.34
N LEU A 128 -8.50 3.26 -12.26
CA LEU A 128 -8.81 3.06 -13.68
C LEU A 128 -9.74 1.86 -13.89
N LEU A 129 -9.44 0.71 -13.27
CA LEU A 129 -10.28 -0.49 -13.33
C LEU A 129 -11.71 -0.25 -12.81
N ARG A 130 -11.83 0.64 -11.82
CA ARG A 130 -13.13 1.08 -11.28
C ARG A 130 -13.90 1.94 -12.27
N ILE A 131 -13.26 2.94 -12.90
CA ILE A 131 -13.92 3.83 -13.86
C ILE A 131 -14.48 3.06 -15.05
N ILE A 132 -13.73 2.08 -15.54
CA ILE A 132 -14.15 1.23 -16.67
C ILE A 132 -15.07 0.07 -16.24
N ALA A 133 -15.55 0.09 -14.99
CA ALA A 133 -16.49 -0.89 -14.41
C ALA A 133 -16.04 -2.36 -14.50
N ILE A 134 -14.73 -2.62 -14.62
CA ILE A 134 -14.18 -3.98 -14.62
C ILE A 134 -14.09 -4.52 -13.20
N LYS A 135 -13.61 -3.70 -12.26
CA LYS A 135 -13.44 -4.13 -10.88
C LYS A 135 -13.46 -2.98 -9.87
N PHE A 136 -14.19 -3.22 -8.78
CA PHE A 136 -14.13 -2.39 -7.58
C PHE A 136 -13.05 -2.93 -6.65
N ILE A 137 -12.05 -2.09 -6.38
CA ILE A 137 -10.94 -2.38 -5.50
C ILE A 137 -10.87 -1.23 -4.50
N ASP A 138 -10.97 -1.53 -3.21
CA ASP A 138 -10.86 -0.54 -2.16
C ASP A 138 -9.41 -0.10 -2.01
N VAL A 139 -9.17 1.20 -1.97
CA VAL A 139 -7.86 1.81 -1.76
C VAL A 139 -7.87 2.54 -0.44
N ILE A 140 -7.15 2.00 0.54
CA ILE A 140 -6.95 2.64 1.83
C ILE A 140 -5.53 3.21 1.86
N TYR A 141 -5.44 4.53 1.98
CA TYR A 141 -4.18 5.23 2.13
C TYR A 141 -3.94 5.56 3.60
N ILE A 142 -2.81 5.14 4.13
CA ILE A 142 -2.36 5.38 5.50
C ILE A 142 -1.19 6.34 5.43
N GLU A 143 -1.40 7.57 5.90
CA GLU A 143 -0.33 8.54 5.95
C GLU A 143 0.68 8.18 7.04
N SER A 144 1.97 8.36 6.73
CA SER A 144 3.05 8.00 7.64
C SER A 144 3.04 8.85 8.91
N ILE A 145 3.46 8.25 10.02
CA ILE A 145 3.59 8.93 11.31
C ILE A 145 4.51 10.15 11.25
N ALA A 146 5.46 10.19 10.30
CA ALA A 146 6.35 11.32 10.09
C ALA A 146 5.61 12.60 9.59
N ARG A 147 4.37 12.49 9.12
CA ARG A 147 3.59 13.61 8.57
C ARG A 147 2.66 14.21 9.62
N VAL A 148 3.22 15.11 10.43
CA VAL A 148 2.49 15.78 11.51
C VAL A 148 1.63 16.95 11.00
N LYS A 149 2.21 17.82 10.16
CA LYS A 149 1.62 19.14 9.85
C LYS A 149 0.80 19.20 8.56
N ARG A 150 1.19 18.40 7.55
CA ARG A 150 0.64 18.38 6.18
C ARG A 150 0.80 16.98 5.59
N LEU A 151 -0.10 16.61 4.67
CA LEU A 151 -0.01 15.37 3.91
C LEU A 151 1.25 15.31 3.04
N SER A 152 1.75 14.10 2.78
CA SER A 152 2.83 13.86 1.84
C SER A 152 2.40 14.19 0.40
N LEU A 153 3.36 14.34 -0.52
CA LEU A 153 3.02 14.57 -1.93
C LEU A 153 2.18 13.40 -2.49
N SER A 154 2.59 12.16 -2.22
CA SER A 154 1.83 10.96 -2.59
C SER A 154 0.44 10.97 -1.96
N GLY A 155 0.34 11.32 -0.67
CA GLY A 155 -0.93 11.44 0.04
C GLY A 155 -1.85 12.48 -0.59
N ARG A 156 -1.34 13.66 -0.97
CA ARG A 156 -2.12 14.69 -1.67
C ARG A 156 -2.62 14.22 -3.05
N ILE A 157 -1.80 13.49 -3.79
CA ILE A 157 -2.18 12.93 -5.10
C ILE A 157 -3.26 11.86 -4.94
N LEU A 158 -3.15 11.02 -3.90
CA LEU A 158 -4.07 9.91 -3.66
C LEU A 158 -5.33 10.30 -2.90
N TYR A 159 -5.33 11.43 -2.22
CA TYR A 159 -6.47 11.96 -1.46
C TYR A 159 -7.83 11.93 -2.21
N PRO A 160 -7.93 12.38 -3.48
CA PRO A 160 -9.21 12.32 -4.20
C PRO A 160 -9.65 10.89 -4.54
N ILE A 161 -8.71 9.98 -4.82
CA ILE A 161 -9.03 8.64 -5.35
C ILE A 161 -9.05 7.52 -4.30
N ALA A 162 -8.41 7.70 -3.15
CA ALA A 162 -8.43 6.71 -2.07
C ALA A 162 -9.83 6.66 -1.44
N ASP A 163 -10.39 5.49 -1.21
CA ASP A 163 -11.71 5.34 -0.58
C ASP A 163 -11.67 5.78 0.88
N ARG A 164 -10.63 5.38 1.58
CA ARG A 164 -10.37 5.79 2.97
C ARG A 164 -8.99 6.38 3.09
N PHE A 165 -8.90 7.44 3.87
CA PHE A 165 -7.66 8.15 4.08
C PHE A 165 -7.37 8.25 5.56
N ILE A 166 -6.45 7.44 6.05
CA ILE A 166 -6.12 7.30 7.46
C ILE A 166 -4.95 8.21 7.80
N VAL A 167 -5.08 8.95 8.90
CA VAL A 167 -4.02 9.78 9.47
C VAL A 167 -3.75 9.43 10.93
N GLN A 168 -2.50 9.62 11.35
CA GLN A 168 -2.07 9.33 12.72
C GLN A 168 -1.98 10.57 13.62
N TRP A 169 -2.31 11.75 13.08
CA TRP A 169 -2.30 13.01 13.80
C TRP A 169 -3.65 13.69 13.69
N GLU A 170 -4.30 13.90 14.83
CA GLU A 170 -5.61 14.56 14.90
C GLU A 170 -5.58 15.95 14.28
N SER A 171 -4.49 16.71 14.41
CA SER A 171 -4.37 18.04 13.79
C SER A 171 -4.63 18.09 12.27
N LEU A 172 -4.52 16.96 11.57
CA LEU A 172 -4.82 16.86 10.14
C LEU A 172 -6.33 16.79 9.85
N THR A 173 -7.17 16.33 10.78
CA THR A 173 -8.64 16.27 10.61
C THR A 173 -9.22 17.67 10.44
N SER A 174 -8.68 18.66 11.16
CA SER A 174 -9.08 20.06 11.02
C SER A 174 -8.81 20.67 9.63
N LYS A 175 -7.87 20.09 8.87
CA LYS A 175 -7.41 20.63 7.57
C LYS A 175 -7.96 19.86 6.37
N TYR A 176 -8.31 18.60 6.56
CA TYR A 176 -8.64 17.67 5.49
C TYR A 176 -9.92 16.90 5.83
N LYS A 177 -11.04 17.22 5.19
CA LYS A 177 -12.37 16.69 5.58
C LYS A 177 -12.53 15.17 5.44
N LYS A 178 -11.87 14.56 4.45
CA LYS A 178 -11.95 13.11 4.15
C LYS A 178 -11.03 12.24 5.02
N VAL A 179 -10.24 12.81 5.93
CA VAL A 179 -9.29 12.00 6.71
C VAL A 179 -9.96 11.40 7.93
N GLU A 180 -9.59 10.15 8.22
CA GLU A 180 -10.01 9.41 9.39
C GLU A 180 -8.81 9.34 10.35
N TYR A 181 -8.97 9.92 11.55
CA TYR A 181 -7.97 9.78 12.60
C TYR A 181 -8.25 8.52 13.41
N ILE A 182 -7.27 7.62 13.50
CA ILE A 182 -7.41 6.36 14.24
C ILE A 182 -6.36 6.17 15.33
N GLY A 183 -5.72 7.27 15.75
CA GLY A 183 -4.64 7.21 16.73
C GLY A 183 -3.27 6.86 16.12
N ARG A 184 -2.31 6.59 17.00
CA ARG A 184 -0.98 6.09 16.60
C ARG A 184 -1.07 4.59 16.39
N LEU A 185 -0.78 4.16 15.17
CA LEU A 185 -0.87 2.75 14.77
C LEU A 185 0.41 1.96 15.03
N ILE A 186 1.47 2.64 15.50
CA ILE A 186 2.83 2.14 15.67
C ILE A 186 3.36 2.62 17.01
#